data_AF-A0A7L1D6X8-F1
#
_entry.id   AF-A0A7L1D6X8-F1
#
_cell.length_a   1.000
_cell.length_b   1.000
_cell.length_c   1.000
_cell.angle_alpha   90.00
_cell.angle_beta   90.00
_cell.angle_gamma   90.00
#
_symmetry.space_group_name_H-M   'P 1'
#
loop_
_entity.id
_entity.type
_entity.pdbx_description
1 polymer ?
#
loop_
_entity_poly.entity_id
_entity_poly.type
_entity_poly.pdbx_seq_one_letter_code
_entity_poly.pdbx_strand_id
1 'polypeptide(L)'
;GLVHVKNPHLDSMEEDILYHLDLGTKTHNLPAMFGDIKFVCVGGSPTRMRAFAQLMQQELGLAGAGQEVLDICAGSDRYAMYRAGPVLSVSHGMGIPSISIMLHELIKLLHHARCRDVTMIRIGTSGGLGIEAGSVVITDTAVDSSFQPRFEQVVLGDVVVRSTELDKELAEELLACSRDTPGFPTLIGHTMCTYDFYEGQGRLDGALCSFSSEKKLQYLRRAYDAGVRNIEMESTAFAALCGMCGLKGES
;
A
#
# COMPACT_ATOMS: atom_id res chain seq x y z
N GLY A 1 -13.59 -10.92 7.76
CA GLY A 1 -13.39 -12.37 7.88
C GLY A 1 -11.94 -12.70 8.24
N LEU A 2 -11.57 -13.98 8.30
CA LEU A 2 -10.16 -14.40 8.41
C LEU A 2 -9.36 -13.91 7.21
N VAL A 3 -8.07 -13.64 7.38
CA VAL A 3 -7.18 -13.35 6.26
C VAL A 3 -6.89 -14.64 5.49
N HIS A 4 -7.20 -14.64 4.19
CA HIS A 4 -7.06 -15.81 3.31
C HIS A 4 -5.84 -15.69 2.41
N VAL A 5 -5.23 -16.83 2.10
CA VAL A 5 -4.17 -16.95 1.08
C VAL A 5 -4.68 -17.77 -0.10
N LYS A 6 -4.14 -17.51 -1.29
CA LYS A 6 -4.43 -18.27 -2.52
C LYS A 6 -3.21 -19.09 -2.94
N ASN A 7 -2.73 -19.94 -2.05
CA ASN A 7 -1.62 -20.83 -2.31
C ASN A 7 -1.83 -22.18 -1.57
N PRO A 8 -2.23 -23.25 -2.27
CA PRO A 8 -2.48 -24.54 -1.63
C PRO A 8 -1.21 -25.20 -1.09
N HIS A 9 -0.03 -24.76 -1.53
CA HIS A 9 1.24 -25.32 -1.06
C HIS A 9 1.62 -24.81 0.33
N LEU A 10 1.09 -23.65 0.77
CA LEU A 10 1.48 -23.04 2.05
C LEU A 10 1.16 -23.95 3.24
N ASP A 11 -0.01 -24.59 3.24
CA ASP A 11 -0.46 -25.47 4.32
C ASP A 11 0.38 -26.76 4.45
N SER A 12 1.10 -27.13 3.38
CA SER A 12 1.95 -28.32 3.35
C SER A 12 3.40 -28.06 3.79
N MET A 13 3.77 -26.79 4.00
CA MET A 13 5.12 -26.42 4.40
C MET A 13 5.34 -26.73 5.89
N GLU A 14 6.47 -27.34 6.21
CA GLU A 14 6.87 -27.59 7.61
C GLU A 14 7.21 -26.28 8.34
N GLU A 15 7.76 -25.31 7.61
CA GLU A 15 8.12 -23.98 8.07
C GLU A 15 7.91 -23.00 6.93
N ASP A 16 7.44 -21.80 7.26
CA ASP A 16 7.39 -20.69 6.32
C ASP A 16 8.28 -19.56 6.86
N ILE A 17 9.28 -19.19 6.06
CA ILE A 17 10.24 -18.13 6.36
C ILE A 17 9.78 -16.88 5.61
N LEU A 18 9.47 -15.83 6.37
CA LEU A 18 9.17 -14.49 5.86
C LEU A 18 10.50 -13.73 5.80
N TYR A 19 11.29 -14.08 4.79
CA TYR A 19 12.70 -13.70 4.67
C TYR A 19 12.93 -12.20 4.75
N HIS A 20 12.10 -11.41 4.05
CA HIS A 20 12.29 -9.96 4.00
C HIS A 20 11.85 -9.26 5.28
N LEU A 21 10.95 -9.90 6.04
CA LEU A 21 10.47 -9.42 7.34
C LEU A 21 11.30 -9.94 8.53
N ASP A 22 12.29 -10.80 8.32
CA ASP A 22 13.07 -11.46 9.37
C ASP A 22 12.21 -12.24 10.38
N LEU A 23 11.14 -12.87 9.89
CA LEU A 23 10.18 -13.63 10.70
C LEU A 23 10.02 -15.05 10.15
N GLY A 24 9.51 -15.96 10.97
CA GLY A 24 9.28 -17.34 10.56
C GLY A 24 8.37 -18.10 11.51
N THR A 25 7.65 -19.08 11.00
CA THR A 25 6.64 -19.82 11.78
C THR A 25 7.23 -20.71 12.87
N LYS A 26 8.49 -21.15 12.75
CA LYS A 26 9.20 -21.89 13.82
C LYS A 26 9.99 -20.99 14.76
N THR A 27 10.45 -19.85 14.27
CA THR A 27 11.27 -18.90 15.06
C THR A 27 10.41 -17.96 15.91
N HIS A 28 9.14 -17.76 15.54
CA HIS A 28 8.25 -16.79 16.17
C HIS A 28 6.85 -17.35 16.42
N ASN A 29 6.25 -17.00 17.56
CA ASN A 29 4.84 -17.27 17.82
C ASN A 29 3.96 -16.18 17.19
N LEU A 30 3.75 -16.29 15.86
CA LEU A 30 3.02 -15.28 15.09
C LEU A 30 1.59 -15.00 15.61
N PRO A 31 0.78 -16.00 16.01
CA PRO A 31 -0.52 -15.74 16.65
C PRO A 31 -0.41 -14.88 17.92
N ALA A 32 0.57 -15.14 18.78
CA ALA A 32 0.75 -14.35 20.00
C ALA A 32 1.25 -12.93 19.71
N MET A 33 2.04 -12.75 18.66
CA MET A 33 2.63 -11.46 18.30
C MET A 33 1.66 -10.55 17.55
N PHE A 34 0.81 -11.10 16.68
CA PHE A 34 0.02 -10.33 15.72
C PHE A 34 -1.47 -10.67 15.65
N GLY A 35 -1.96 -11.66 16.41
CA GLY A 35 -3.35 -12.14 16.28
C GLY A 35 -4.44 -11.10 16.61
N ASP A 36 -4.07 -10.00 17.27
CA ASP A 36 -4.96 -8.88 17.62
C ASP A 36 -4.90 -7.70 16.62
N ILE A 37 -4.08 -7.79 15.57
CA ILE A 37 -3.99 -6.73 14.56
C ILE A 37 -5.32 -6.56 13.81
N LYS A 38 -5.74 -5.30 13.69
CA LYS A 38 -6.98 -4.87 12.99
C LYS A 38 -6.73 -3.88 11.88
N PHE A 39 -5.69 -3.05 12.00
CA PHE A 39 -5.35 -2.05 11.00
C PHE A 39 -3.90 -2.22 10.60
N VAL A 40 -3.65 -2.23 9.30
CA VAL A 40 -2.30 -2.27 8.76
C VAL A 40 -2.11 -1.07 7.85
N CYS A 41 -1.23 -0.16 8.25
CA CYS A 41 -0.85 1.00 7.45
C CYS A 41 0.49 0.73 6.79
N VAL A 42 0.57 0.92 5.48
CA VAL A 42 1.80 0.68 4.70
C VAL A 42 2.23 1.93 3.97
N GLY A 43 3.54 2.18 3.86
CA GLY A 43 4.07 3.34 3.15
C GLY A 43 5.53 3.18 2.77
N GLY A 44 6.02 3.98 1.81
CA GLY A 44 7.36 3.75 1.26
C GLY A 44 8.53 3.90 2.26
N SER A 45 8.59 4.98 3.03
CA SER A 45 9.75 5.28 3.88
C SER A 45 9.66 4.63 5.28
N PRO A 46 10.69 3.90 5.73
CA PRO A 46 10.80 3.42 7.11
C PRO A 46 10.65 4.53 8.16
N THR A 47 11.24 5.71 7.93
CA THR A 47 11.16 6.83 8.86
C THR A 47 9.74 7.39 8.98
N ARG A 48 9.00 7.44 7.86
CA ARG A 48 7.59 7.85 7.84
C ARG A 48 6.72 6.85 8.58
N MET A 49 6.95 5.55 8.36
CA MET A 49 6.16 4.50 9.02
C MET A 49 6.47 4.39 10.52
N ARG A 50 7.70 4.70 10.94
CA ARG A 50 8.05 4.86 12.36
C ARG A 50 7.30 6.03 12.99
N ALA A 51 7.35 7.19 12.36
CA ALA A 51 6.66 8.39 12.83
C ALA A 51 5.14 8.16 12.92
N PHE A 52 4.56 7.46 11.94
CA PHE A 52 3.15 7.07 11.96
C PHE A 52 2.83 6.16 13.17
N ALA A 53 3.66 5.15 13.45
CA ALA A 53 3.43 4.28 14.60
C ALA A 53 3.52 5.04 15.94
N GLN A 54 4.46 5.98 16.07
CA GLN A 54 4.58 6.83 17.25
C GLN A 54 3.36 7.75 17.41
N LEU A 55 2.86 8.32 16.32
CA LEU A 55 1.62 9.10 16.32
C LEU A 55 0.44 8.24 16.78
N MET A 56 0.29 7.01 16.26
CA MET A 56 -0.79 6.11 16.66
C MET A 56 -0.71 5.71 18.14
N GLN A 57 0.49 5.56 18.71
CA GLN A 57 0.61 5.34 20.17
C GLN A 57 0.06 6.52 20.97
N GLN A 58 0.30 7.75 20.51
CA GLN A 58 -0.19 8.96 21.17
C GLN A 58 -1.71 9.12 21.01
N GLU A 59 -2.21 9.04 19.78
CA GLU A 59 -3.63 9.23 19.45
C GLU A 59 -4.54 8.17 20.11
N LEU A 60 -4.04 6.94 20.25
CA LEU A 60 -4.78 5.84 20.90
C LEU A 60 -4.59 5.80 22.43
N GLY A 61 -3.81 6.71 23.01
CA GLY A 61 -3.54 6.75 24.45
C GLY A 61 -2.85 5.48 24.98
N LEU A 62 -2.00 4.85 24.18
CA LEU A 62 -1.33 3.61 24.55
C LEU A 62 -0.19 3.86 25.55
N ALA A 63 0.06 2.88 26.43
CA ALA A 63 1.20 2.93 27.34
C ALA A 63 2.52 3.02 26.54
N GLY A 64 3.43 3.89 26.98
CA GLY A 64 4.68 4.17 26.26
C GLY A 64 4.58 5.27 25.19
N ALA A 65 3.48 6.03 25.14
CA ALA A 65 3.38 7.22 24.28
C ALA A 65 4.58 8.16 24.46
N GLY A 66 5.25 8.49 23.35
CA GLY A 66 6.48 9.30 23.34
C GLY A 66 7.79 8.51 23.51
N GLN A 67 7.73 7.19 23.69
CA GLN A 67 8.91 6.32 23.65
C GLN A 67 9.25 5.90 22.20
N GLU A 68 10.45 5.38 22.00
CA GLU A 68 10.85 4.85 20.69
C GLU A 68 10.11 3.53 20.41
N VAL A 69 9.53 3.42 19.21
CA VAL A 69 8.94 2.16 18.72
C VAL A 69 10.05 1.28 18.18
N LEU A 70 10.12 0.05 18.68
CA LEU A 70 11.10 -0.93 18.22
C LEU A 70 10.74 -1.45 16.82
N ASP A 71 11.76 -1.60 15.98
CA ASP A 71 11.62 -2.23 14.68
C ASP A 71 11.56 -3.76 14.84
N ILE A 72 10.44 -4.35 14.47
CA ILE A 72 10.21 -5.79 14.56
C ILE A 72 11.08 -6.54 13.55
N CYS A 73 11.45 -5.90 12.43
CA CYS A 73 12.25 -6.49 11.36
C CYS A 73 13.75 -6.18 11.51
N ALA A 74 14.24 -5.82 12.70
CA ALA A 74 15.58 -5.26 12.91
C ALA A 74 16.77 -6.15 12.45
N GLY A 75 16.59 -7.46 12.23
CA GLY A 75 17.63 -8.31 11.64
C GLY A 75 17.71 -8.23 10.10
N SER A 76 16.81 -7.48 9.46
CA SER A 76 16.75 -7.19 8.03
C SER A 76 16.84 -5.69 7.77
N ASP A 77 17.35 -5.30 6.61
CA ASP A 77 17.35 -3.91 6.12
C ASP A 77 16.32 -3.68 5.00
N ARG A 78 15.50 -4.69 4.69
CA ARG A 78 14.60 -4.70 3.52
C ARG A 78 13.31 -3.92 3.77
N TYR A 79 12.68 -4.16 4.93
CA TYR A 79 11.49 -3.47 5.38
C TYR A 79 11.57 -3.26 6.89
N ALA A 80 10.98 -2.16 7.36
CA ALA A 80 10.77 -1.87 8.76
C ALA A 80 9.31 -2.13 9.15
N MET A 81 9.10 -2.62 10.38
CA MET A 81 7.77 -2.90 10.91
C MET A 81 7.64 -2.43 12.35
N TYR A 82 6.61 -1.65 12.63
CA TYR A 82 6.34 -1.07 13.94
C TYR A 82 4.91 -1.39 14.37
N ARG A 83 4.68 -1.54 15.68
CA ARG A 83 3.35 -1.85 16.23
C ARG A 83 2.90 -0.81 17.25
N ALA A 84 1.63 -0.43 17.16
CA ALA A 84 0.93 0.42 18.12
C ALA A 84 -0.43 -0.21 18.45
N GLY A 85 -0.47 -1.08 19.47
CA GLY A 85 -1.69 -1.80 19.85
C GLY A 85 -2.23 -2.65 18.68
N PRO A 86 -3.47 -2.44 18.21
CA PRO A 86 -4.05 -3.17 17.08
C PRO A 86 -3.62 -2.65 15.70
N VAL A 87 -2.74 -1.62 15.65
CA VAL A 87 -2.21 -1.03 14.42
C VAL A 87 -0.82 -1.55 14.12
N LEU A 88 -0.62 -2.07 12.91
CA LEU A 88 0.68 -2.44 12.36
C LEU A 88 1.10 -1.42 11.29
N SER A 89 2.33 -0.94 11.35
CA SER A 89 2.89 0.05 10.44
C SER A 89 4.08 -0.56 9.71
N VAL A 90 4.04 -0.66 8.38
CA VAL A 90 5.06 -1.39 7.60
C VAL A 90 5.59 -0.56 6.45
N SER A 91 6.91 -0.46 6.33
CA SER A 91 7.53 0.21 5.18
C SER A 91 7.56 -0.72 3.96
N HIS A 92 7.46 -0.20 2.74
CA HIS A 92 7.48 -1.03 1.53
C HIS A 92 8.41 -0.54 0.41
N GLY A 93 9.23 0.49 0.64
CA GLY A 93 10.11 1.04 -0.40
C GLY A 93 9.35 1.70 -1.55
N MET A 94 9.89 1.62 -2.77
CA MET A 94 9.30 2.24 -3.98
C MET A 94 9.09 1.23 -5.10
N GLY A 95 7.98 1.37 -5.81
CA GLY A 95 7.59 0.60 -6.98
C GLY A 95 6.84 -0.70 -6.66
N ILE A 96 6.05 -1.12 -7.64
CA ILE A 96 5.31 -2.39 -7.68
C ILE A 96 6.14 -3.59 -7.20
N PRO A 97 7.39 -3.83 -7.66
CA PRO A 97 8.17 -4.98 -7.21
C PRO A 97 8.41 -4.96 -5.69
N SER A 98 8.77 -3.80 -5.14
CA SER A 98 9.06 -3.65 -3.72
C SER A 98 7.82 -3.85 -2.85
N ILE A 99 6.68 -3.23 -3.19
CA ILE A 99 5.45 -3.43 -2.40
C ILE A 99 4.90 -4.85 -2.53
N SER A 100 5.05 -5.50 -3.69
CA SER A 100 4.52 -6.86 -3.91
C SER A 100 5.19 -7.90 -3.01
N ILE A 101 6.52 -7.82 -2.83
CA ILE A 101 7.27 -8.70 -1.91
C ILE A 101 6.76 -8.50 -0.48
N MET A 102 6.70 -7.24 -0.03
CA MET A 102 6.20 -6.88 1.30
C MET A 102 4.79 -7.43 1.52
N LEU A 103 3.87 -7.21 0.58
CA LEU A 103 2.48 -7.67 0.69
C LEU A 103 2.37 -9.19 0.72
N HIS A 104 3.15 -9.92 -0.07
CA HIS A 104 3.15 -11.37 -0.02
C HIS A 104 3.52 -11.91 1.36
N GLU A 105 4.59 -11.40 1.98
CA GLU A 105 4.99 -11.85 3.31
C GLU A 105 4.06 -11.35 4.41
N LEU A 106 3.57 -10.11 4.31
CA LEU A 106 2.62 -9.52 5.25
C LEU A 106 1.26 -10.26 5.25
N ILE A 107 0.73 -10.61 4.09
CA ILE A 107 -0.54 -11.35 4.01
C ILE A 107 -0.37 -12.74 4.64
N LYS A 108 0.75 -13.43 4.37
CA LYS A 108 1.08 -14.70 5.03
C LYS A 108 1.24 -14.53 6.54
N LEU A 109 1.91 -13.47 7.00
CA LEU A 109 2.04 -13.14 8.43
C LEU A 109 0.67 -13.04 9.11
N LEU A 110 -0.24 -12.23 8.55
CA LEU A 110 -1.59 -12.05 9.07
C LEU A 110 -2.41 -13.35 9.04
N HIS A 111 -2.21 -14.16 7.99
CA HIS A 111 -2.82 -15.47 7.88
C HIS A 111 -2.34 -16.44 8.97
N HIS A 112 -1.02 -16.58 9.14
CA HIS A 112 -0.40 -17.43 10.17
C HIS A 112 -0.78 -16.97 11.58
N ALA A 113 -0.90 -15.66 11.79
CA ALA A 113 -1.36 -15.06 13.04
C ALA A 113 -2.87 -15.22 13.29
N ARG A 114 -3.61 -15.76 12.32
CA ARG A 114 -5.07 -15.95 12.36
C ARG A 114 -5.84 -14.65 12.55
N CYS A 115 -5.33 -13.55 12.01
CA CYS A 115 -5.97 -12.25 12.06
C CYS A 115 -7.34 -12.29 11.39
N ARG A 116 -8.25 -11.45 11.90
CA ARG A 116 -9.63 -11.33 11.41
C ARG A 116 -10.01 -9.88 11.29
N ASP A 117 -10.78 -9.59 10.25
CA ASP A 117 -11.39 -8.27 10.01
C ASP A 117 -10.31 -7.19 9.97
N VAL A 118 -9.28 -7.44 9.16
CA VAL A 118 -8.15 -6.54 8.98
C VAL A 118 -8.45 -5.56 7.85
N THR A 119 -8.23 -4.27 8.12
CA THR A 119 -8.23 -3.20 7.13
C THR A 119 -6.80 -2.81 6.77
N MET A 120 -6.50 -2.80 5.48
CA MET A 120 -5.21 -2.41 4.91
C MET A 120 -5.33 -0.99 4.34
N ILE A 121 -4.45 -0.08 4.71
CA ILE A 121 -4.42 1.29 4.18
C ILE A 121 -3.00 1.61 3.72
N ARG A 122 -2.83 1.99 2.46
CA ARG A 122 -1.58 2.57 2.00
C ARG A 122 -1.61 4.08 2.22
N ILE A 123 -0.51 4.61 2.77
CA ILE A 123 -0.27 6.05 2.90
C ILE A 123 0.98 6.45 2.13
N GLY A 124 0.83 7.42 1.23
CA GLY A 124 1.85 7.74 0.24
C GLY A 124 1.87 9.20 -0.17
N THR A 125 2.80 9.50 -1.06
CA THR A 125 2.90 10.77 -1.75
C THR A 125 2.65 10.54 -3.22
N SER A 126 2.06 11.50 -3.92
CA SER A 126 1.73 11.38 -5.33
C SER A 126 1.86 12.72 -6.05
N GLY A 127 1.98 12.67 -7.37
CA GLY A 127 1.89 13.87 -8.22
C GLY A 127 0.43 14.19 -8.52
N GLY A 128 -0.07 15.34 -8.06
CA GLY A 128 -1.44 15.77 -8.32
C GLY A 128 -1.68 16.21 -9.76
N LEU A 129 -2.87 15.94 -10.28
CA LEU A 129 -3.31 16.26 -11.64
C LEU A 129 -4.62 17.06 -11.60
N GLY A 130 -4.52 18.36 -11.91
CA GLY A 130 -5.67 19.27 -11.90
C GLY A 130 -6.24 19.55 -10.50
N ILE A 131 -5.40 19.40 -9.46
CA ILE A 131 -5.72 19.63 -8.05
C ILE A 131 -4.62 20.47 -7.38
N GLU A 132 -4.94 21.13 -6.27
CA GLU A 132 -3.98 21.97 -5.56
C GLU A 132 -2.93 21.14 -4.80
N ALA A 133 -1.72 21.69 -4.66
CA ALA A 133 -0.66 21.04 -3.90
C ALA A 133 -1.06 20.90 -2.42
N GLY A 134 -0.84 19.72 -1.85
CA GLY A 134 -1.30 19.39 -0.50
C GLY A 134 -2.69 18.74 -0.44
N SER A 135 -3.40 18.62 -1.57
CA SER A 135 -4.62 17.82 -1.63
C SER A 135 -4.35 16.34 -1.32
N VAL A 136 -5.25 15.73 -0.57
CA VAL A 136 -5.29 14.29 -0.30
C VAL A 136 -6.26 13.64 -1.26
N VAL A 137 -5.81 12.60 -1.98
CA VAL A 137 -6.66 11.79 -2.85
C VAL A 137 -6.89 10.45 -2.17
N ILE A 138 -8.15 10.07 -2.01
CA ILE A 138 -8.60 8.74 -1.61
C ILE A 138 -8.92 7.98 -2.90
N THR A 139 -8.30 6.82 -3.10
CA THR A 139 -8.33 6.11 -4.38
C THR A 139 -9.58 5.24 -4.52
N ASP A 140 -10.57 5.63 -5.31
CA ASP A 140 -11.67 4.72 -5.64
C ASP A 140 -11.22 3.55 -6.55
N THR A 141 -10.30 3.82 -7.46
CA THR A 141 -9.80 2.84 -8.42
C THR A 141 -8.36 3.16 -8.81
N ALA A 142 -7.48 2.17 -8.63
CA ALA A 142 -6.12 2.23 -9.14
C ALA A 142 -6.11 1.84 -10.63
N VAL A 143 -5.46 2.63 -11.49
CA VAL A 143 -5.43 2.39 -12.94
C VAL A 143 -4.01 2.29 -13.48
N ASP A 144 -3.82 1.56 -14.58
CA ASP A 144 -2.56 1.45 -15.30
C ASP A 144 -2.23 2.72 -16.12
N SER A 145 -1.09 2.74 -16.80
CA SER A 145 -0.67 3.85 -17.67
C SER A 145 -1.53 4.02 -18.94
N SER A 146 -2.50 3.13 -19.16
CA SER A 146 -3.56 3.26 -20.19
C SER A 146 -4.92 3.62 -19.58
N PHE A 147 -4.94 4.02 -18.30
CA PHE A 147 -6.10 4.42 -17.52
C PHE A 147 -7.14 3.30 -17.34
N GLN A 148 -6.70 2.04 -17.41
CA GLN A 148 -7.54 0.87 -17.22
C GLN A 148 -7.40 0.33 -15.79
N PRO A 149 -8.50 -0.13 -15.15
CA PRO A 149 -8.48 -0.68 -13.79
C PRO A 149 -7.94 -2.12 -13.77
N ARG A 150 -6.65 -2.27 -14.06
CA ARG A 150 -6.00 -3.56 -14.15
C ARG A 150 -4.56 -3.55 -13.66
N PHE A 151 -4.15 -4.68 -13.11
CA PHE A 151 -2.78 -5.01 -12.76
C PHE A 151 -2.32 -6.20 -13.60
N GLU A 152 -1.32 -6.00 -14.44
CA GLU A 152 -0.72 -7.04 -15.27
C GLU A 152 0.52 -7.61 -14.58
N GLN A 153 0.60 -8.95 -14.48
CA GLN A 153 1.76 -9.66 -13.96
C GLN A 153 2.12 -10.80 -14.90
N VAL A 154 3.41 -10.98 -15.18
CA VAL A 154 3.91 -12.15 -15.89
C VAL A 154 4.11 -13.31 -14.89
N VAL A 155 3.43 -14.42 -15.10
CA VAL A 155 3.52 -15.65 -14.29
C VAL A 155 3.99 -16.78 -15.20
N LEU A 156 5.23 -17.24 -15.02
CA LEU A 156 5.84 -18.30 -15.84
C LEU A 156 5.84 -18.03 -17.36
N GLY A 157 5.84 -16.74 -17.76
CA GLY A 157 5.79 -16.31 -19.16
C GLY A 157 4.40 -15.87 -19.63
N ASP A 158 3.34 -16.22 -18.91
CA ASP A 158 1.97 -15.84 -19.24
C ASP A 158 1.59 -14.51 -18.58
N VAL A 159 0.98 -13.61 -19.36
CA VAL A 159 0.43 -12.35 -18.82
C VAL A 159 -0.90 -12.64 -18.13
N VAL A 160 -0.94 -12.42 -16.82
CA VAL A 160 -2.12 -12.55 -15.97
C VAL A 160 -2.60 -11.15 -15.60
N VAL A 161 -3.88 -10.88 -15.84
CA VAL A 161 -4.52 -9.59 -15.55
C VAL A 161 -5.44 -9.74 -14.33
N ARG A 162 -5.36 -8.78 -13.40
CA ARG A 162 -6.19 -8.75 -12.17
C ARG A 162 -6.88 -7.41 -12.03
N SER A 163 -8.08 -7.41 -11.44
CA SER A 163 -8.80 -6.18 -11.09
C SER A 163 -8.07 -5.42 -9.99
N THR A 164 -8.23 -4.11 -9.99
CA THR A 164 -7.61 -3.13 -9.07
C THR A 164 -8.67 -2.25 -8.38
N GLU A 165 -9.88 -2.77 -8.26
CA GLU A 165 -10.96 -2.16 -7.47
C GLU A 165 -10.59 -2.13 -5.97
N LEU A 166 -10.89 -1.01 -5.31
CA LEU A 166 -10.76 -0.82 -3.86
C LEU A 166 -12.14 -0.77 -3.21
N ASP A 167 -12.18 -0.85 -1.87
CA ASP A 167 -13.44 -0.92 -1.12
C ASP A 167 -14.14 0.44 -1.09
N LYS A 168 -15.24 0.57 -1.83
CA LYS A 168 -15.96 1.86 -1.98
C LYS A 168 -16.51 2.40 -0.67
N GLU A 169 -16.95 1.52 0.23
CA GLU A 169 -17.48 1.92 1.53
C GLU A 169 -16.35 2.52 2.38
N LEU A 170 -15.17 1.89 2.36
CA LEU A 170 -13.98 2.38 3.07
C LEU A 170 -13.52 3.74 2.53
N ALA A 171 -13.53 3.95 1.21
CA ALA A 171 -13.21 5.24 0.61
C ALA A 171 -14.17 6.35 1.08
N GLU A 172 -15.48 6.06 1.15
CA GLU A 172 -16.49 6.98 1.66
C GLU A 172 -16.34 7.26 3.16
N GLU A 173 -16.03 6.25 3.96
CA GLU A 173 -15.74 6.39 5.40
C GLU A 173 -14.52 7.30 5.64
N LEU A 174 -13.45 7.11 4.86
CA LEU A 174 -12.25 7.95 4.96
C LEU A 174 -12.52 9.40 4.53
N LEU A 175 -13.33 9.62 3.48
CA LEU A 175 -13.76 10.95 3.08
C LEU A 175 -14.66 11.61 4.14
N ALA A 176 -15.45 10.82 4.88
CA ALA A 176 -16.22 11.34 6.00
C ALA A 176 -15.29 11.78 7.15
N CYS A 177 -14.30 10.97 7.51
CA CYS A 177 -13.30 11.29 8.54
C CYS A 177 -12.49 12.56 8.20
N SER A 178 -12.21 12.81 6.92
CA SER A 178 -11.44 14.00 6.52
C SER A 178 -12.16 15.32 6.83
N ARG A 179 -13.49 15.30 7.02
CA ARG A 179 -14.28 16.50 7.36
C ARG A 179 -13.96 17.05 8.76
N ASP A 180 -13.47 16.19 9.64
CA ASP A 180 -13.07 16.55 11.01
C ASP A 180 -11.65 17.13 11.08
N THR A 181 -10.90 17.09 9.96
CA THR A 181 -9.53 17.63 9.86
C THR A 181 -9.48 18.78 8.85
N PRO A 182 -9.91 20.00 9.22
CA PRO A 182 -9.92 21.14 8.30
C PRO A 182 -8.48 21.53 7.91
N GLY A 183 -8.33 22.04 6.68
CA GLY A 183 -7.03 22.51 6.15
C GLY A 183 -6.35 21.57 5.16
N PHE A 184 -6.91 20.38 4.92
CA PHE A 184 -6.43 19.44 3.91
C PHE A 184 -7.56 19.11 2.91
N PRO A 185 -7.58 19.76 1.73
CA PRO A 185 -8.52 19.44 0.66
C PRO A 185 -8.46 17.95 0.35
N THR A 186 -9.59 17.26 0.52
CA THR A 186 -9.66 15.80 0.36
C THR A 186 -10.73 15.47 -0.67
N LEU A 187 -10.39 14.60 -1.63
CA LEU A 187 -11.31 14.14 -2.67
C LEU A 187 -11.12 12.66 -2.95
N ILE A 188 -12.15 12.05 -3.53
CA ILE A 188 -12.06 10.71 -4.13
C ILE A 188 -11.75 10.87 -5.63
N GLY A 189 -10.85 10.03 -6.16
CA GLY A 189 -10.58 9.97 -7.59
C GLY A 189 -9.62 8.84 -7.97
N HIS A 190 -9.46 8.62 -9.28
CA HIS A 190 -8.61 7.54 -9.76
C HIS A 190 -7.12 7.86 -9.54
N THR A 191 -6.36 6.83 -9.19
CA THR A 191 -4.92 6.92 -8.99
C THR A 191 -4.21 6.15 -10.10
N MET A 192 -3.38 6.84 -10.89
CA MET A 192 -2.56 6.17 -11.91
C MET A 192 -1.27 5.64 -11.30
N CYS A 193 -1.04 4.34 -11.45
CA CYS A 193 0.16 3.66 -10.99
C CYS A 193 1.13 3.45 -12.15
N THR A 194 2.40 3.86 -11.99
CA THR A 194 3.44 3.73 -13.02
C THR A 194 4.61 2.86 -12.55
N TYR A 195 5.31 2.23 -13.50
CA TYR A 195 6.51 1.43 -13.23
C TYR A 195 7.79 2.27 -13.15
N ASP A 196 7.77 3.47 -13.76
CA ASP A 196 8.88 4.42 -13.78
C ASP A 196 8.38 5.80 -13.34
N PHE A 197 9.21 6.52 -12.58
CA PHE A 197 8.90 7.83 -12.03
C PHE A 197 9.08 8.95 -13.07
N TYR A 198 9.99 8.79 -14.03
CA TYR A 198 10.35 9.85 -14.97
C TYR A 198 9.51 9.76 -16.25
N GLU A 199 9.97 9.01 -17.24
CA GLU A 199 9.27 8.85 -18.52
C GLU A 199 7.88 8.22 -18.30
N GLY A 200 7.75 7.28 -17.35
CA GLY A 200 6.48 6.64 -17.00
C GLY A 200 5.40 7.62 -16.50
N GLN A 201 5.80 8.75 -15.90
CA GLN A 201 4.89 9.81 -15.45
C GLN A 201 4.91 11.05 -16.37
N GLY A 202 5.56 10.95 -17.53
CA GLY A 202 5.66 12.06 -18.48
C GLY A 202 6.54 13.22 -17.99
N ARG A 203 7.53 12.97 -17.12
CA ARG A 203 8.43 14.02 -16.63
C ARG A 203 9.48 14.40 -17.68
N LEU A 204 9.99 15.64 -17.60
CA LEU A 204 10.98 16.20 -18.55
C LEU A 204 12.35 16.45 -17.90
N ASP A 205 12.51 16.02 -16.64
CA ASP A 205 13.67 16.26 -15.79
C ASP A 205 14.44 14.96 -15.47
N GLY A 206 14.16 13.89 -16.21
CA GLY A 206 14.88 12.63 -16.12
C GLY A 206 16.18 12.62 -16.92
N ALA A 207 17.02 11.62 -16.67
CA ALA A 207 18.21 11.37 -17.49
C ALA A 207 17.87 10.97 -18.93
N LEU A 208 16.68 10.40 -19.15
CA LEU A 208 16.13 10.02 -20.44
C LEU A 208 14.78 10.72 -20.65
N CYS A 209 14.55 11.23 -21.86
CA CYS A 209 13.30 11.85 -22.25
C CYS A 209 13.09 11.71 -23.75
N SER A 210 12.19 10.82 -24.15
CA SER A 210 11.90 10.45 -25.54
C SER A 210 10.66 11.16 -26.14
N PHE A 211 10.10 12.14 -25.43
CA PHE A 211 8.90 12.87 -25.84
C PHE A 211 9.00 14.38 -25.61
N SER A 212 8.11 15.13 -26.26
CA SER A 212 8.02 16.59 -26.12
C SER A 212 7.12 16.99 -24.95
N SER A 213 7.25 18.25 -24.50
CA SER A 213 6.35 18.87 -23.52
C SER A 213 4.88 18.83 -23.98
N GLU A 214 4.62 18.96 -25.28
CA GLU A 214 3.27 18.86 -25.84
C GLU A 214 2.68 17.45 -25.64
N LYS A 215 3.44 16.39 -25.95
CA LYS A 215 3.00 15.00 -25.75
C LYS A 215 2.71 14.71 -24.27
N LYS A 216 3.54 15.22 -23.36
CA LYS A 216 3.28 15.16 -21.90
C LYS A 216 1.92 15.76 -21.57
N LEU A 217 1.67 17.00 -21.99
CA LEU A 217 0.43 17.70 -21.66
C LEU A 217 -0.80 17.00 -22.26
N GLN A 218 -0.69 16.47 -23.48
CA GLN A 218 -1.75 15.67 -24.10
C GLN A 218 -2.04 14.39 -23.31
N TYR A 219 -1.00 13.67 -22.88
CA TYR A 219 -1.15 12.45 -22.05
C TYR A 219 -1.83 12.75 -20.71
N LEU A 220 -1.33 13.76 -19.99
CA LEU A 220 -1.89 14.14 -18.69
C LEU A 220 -3.32 14.68 -18.78
N ARG A 221 -3.68 15.38 -19.86
CA ARG A 221 -5.09 15.75 -20.09
C ARG A 221 -5.98 14.52 -20.27
N ARG A 222 -5.57 13.55 -21.08
CA ARG A 222 -6.32 12.29 -21.24
C ARG A 222 -6.48 11.53 -19.92
N ALA A 223 -5.44 11.53 -19.07
CA ALA A 223 -5.52 10.93 -17.74
C ALA A 223 -6.57 11.66 -16.87
N TYR A 224 -6.53 12.99 -16.84
CA TYR A 224 -7.48 13.81 -16.09
C TYR A 224 -8.94 13.59 -16.55
N ASP A 225 -9.14 13.57 -17.87
CA ASP A 225 -10.43 13.33 -18.52
C ASP A 225 -10.95 11.91 -18.23
N ALA A 226 -10.05 10.95 -18.03
CA ALA A 226 -10.36 9.59 -17.60
C ALA A 226 -10.61 9.46 -16.09
N GLY A 227 -10.60 10.55 -15.32
CA GLY A 227 -10.89 10.55 -13.88
C GLY A 227 -9.66 10.52 -12.97
N VAL A 228 -8.44 10.44 -13.53
CA VAL A 228 -7.20 10.43 -12.73
C VAL A 228 -7.01 11.77 -12.03
N ARG A 229 -6.66 11.73 -10.74
CA ARG A 229 -6.37 12.92 -9.91
C ARG A 229 -4.96 12.93 -9.36
N ASN A 230 -4.29 11.80 -9.31
CA ASN A 230 -2.90 11.71 -8.89
C ASN A 230 -2.16 10.53 -9.54
N ILE A 231 -0.83 10.53 -9.39
CA ILE A 231 0.09 9.57 -9.98
C ILE A 231 1.10 9.09 -8.93
N GLU A 232 1.24 7.77 -8.77
CA GLU A 232 2.17 7.09 -7.86
C GLU A 232 2.63 5.75 -8.46
N MET A 233 3.19 4.82 -7.66
CA MET A 233 3.92 3.67 -8.20
C MET A 233 3.60 2.31 -7.54
N GLU A 234 2.53 2.20 -6.75
CA GLU A 234 2.25 0.99 -5.98
C GLU A 234 0.78 0.56 -5.92
N SER A 235 -0.17 1.47 -6.17
CA SER A 235 -1.60 1.26 -5.89
C SER A 235 -2.22 0.09 -6.66
N THR A 236 -1.83 -0.17 -7.90
CA THR A 236 -2.39 -1.28 -8.70
C THR A 236 -2.03 -2.64 -8.11
N ALA A 237 -0.78 -2.85 -7.71
CA ALA A 237 -0.37 -4.09 -7.04
C ALA A 237 -1.04 -4.19 -5.65
N PHE A 238 -1.09 -3.10 -4.90
CA PHE A 238 -1.74 -3.07 -3.60
C PHE A 238 -3.22 -3.50 -3.68
N ALA A 239 -3.99 -2.87 -4.56
CA ALA A 239 -5.41 -3.17 -4.76
C ALA A 239 -5.62 -4.63 -5.21
N ALA A 240 -4.87 -5.07 -6.22
CA ALA A 240 -5.01 -6.42 -6.75
C ALA A 240 -4.67 -7.52 -5.71
N LEU A 241 -3.59 -7.36 -4.95
CA LEU A 241 -3.20 -8.36 -3.93
C LEU A 241 -4.16 -8.37 -2.73
N CYS A 242 -4.61 -7.20 -2.25
CA CYS A 242 -5.59 -7.11 -1.17
C CYS A 242 -6.93 -7.74 -1.60
N GLY A 243 -7.45 -7.35 -2.76
CA GLY A 243 -8.72 -7.87 -3.30
C GLY A 243 -8.68 -9.38 -3.53
N MET A 244 -7.57 -9.92 -4.05
CA MET A 244 -7.41 -11.37 -4.21
C MET A 244 -7.49 -12.14 -2.89
N CYS A 245 -7.05 -11.54 -1.78
CA CYS A 245 -6.99 -12.17 -0.46
C CYS A 245 -8.21 -11.84 0.43
N GLY A 246 -9.19 -11.11 -0.11
CA GLY A 246 -10.40 -10.72 0.61
C GLY A 246 -10.14 -9.71 1.75
N LEU A 247 -9.06 -8.93 1.63
CA LEU A 247 -8.74 -7.84 2.56
C LEU A 247 -9.43 -6.56 2.09
N LYS A 248 -10.05 -5.84 3.03
CA LYS A 248 -10.52 -4.47 2.77
C LYS A 248 -9.29 -3.57 2.65
N GLY A 249 -9.05 -3.05 1.46
CA GLY A 249 -7.89 -2.23 1.14
C GLY A 249 -8.28 -0.84 0.64
N GLU A 250 -7.55 0.18 1.05
CA GLU A 250 -7.62 1.55 0.51
C GLU A 250 -6.20 2.12 0.28
N SER A 251 -6.00 3.00 -0.71
CA SER A 251 -4.69 3.57 -1.05
C SER A 251 -4.69 5.08 -1.28
#